data_AF-A0A9D1EYQ1-F1
#
_entry.id   AF-A0A9D1EYQ1-F1
#
_cell.length_a   1.000
_cell.length_b   1.000
_cell.length_c   1.000
_cell.angle_alpha   90.00
_cell.angle_beta   90.00
_cell.angle_gamma   90.00
#
_symmetry.space_group_name_H-M   'P 1'
#
loop_
_entity.id
_entity.type
_entity.pdbx_description
1 polymer ?
#
loop_
_entity_poly.entity_id
_entity_poly.type
_entity_poly.pdbx_seq_one_letter_code
_entity_poly.pdbx_strand_id
1 'polypeptide(L)'
;MTYQDYRKILGLNFSDEEKIKLFLAKAYIGFAESIELDNYLSAEEFNNFCFNAGIKVVPEYFSSYAERSKVVFDFFKKETNDLNRFLYYFTILLNASKTNSPERKQWQKAISFWASESELDFEFLEDGEKVFILSRGAKELDDALVSQPLEWLKGYPLAHKAFIKALKDYSSATEETASEVADSLRKALETFFQEFFNNSKSLENYKSEYGDYLKSHGIPAEIANDFNKLLDSFTNYNNNYAKHHDKSSINVLEYLLYQTGNIIRFLITLKKEDKS
;
A
#
# COMPACT_ATOMS: atom_id res chain seq x y z
N MET A 1 -20.07 -6.57 -26.56
CA MET A 1 -21.39 -6.04 -26.17
C MET A 1 -21.11 -4.90 -25.20
N THR A 2 -21.49 -3.66 -25.50
CA THR A 2 -21.20 -2.53 -24.59
C THR A 2 -22.22 -2.55 -23.47
N TYR A 3 -21.87 -3.15 -22.34
CA TYR A 3 -22.70 -3.12 -21.14
C TYR A 3 -22.93 -1.65 -20.75
N GLN A 4 -24.19 -1.22 -20.69
CA GLN A 4 -24.54 0.10 -20.17
C GLN A 4 -24.81 -0.04 -18.67
N ASP A 5 -23.98 0.62 -17.87
CA ASP A 5 -24.18 0.64 -16.42
C ASP A 5 -25.31 1.61 -16.06
N TYR A 6 -26.53 1.08 -15.99
CA TYR A 6 -27.71 1.84 -15.63
C TYR A 6 -27.64 2.42 -14.20
N ARG A 7 -26.82 1.88 -13.29
CA ARG A 7 -26.65 2.46 -11.94
C ARG A 7 -25.90 3.78 -12.02
N LYS A 8 -24.85 3.83 -12.86
CA LYS A 8 -24.11 5.05 -13.18
C LYS A 8 -24.99 6.11 -13.85
N ILE A 9 -25.90 5.69 -14.73
CA ILE A 9 -26.92 6.56 -15.35
C ILE A 9 -27.91 7.12 -14.31
N LEU A 10 -28.22 6.31 -13.28
CA LEU A 10 -29.15 6.66 -12.20
C LEU A 10 -28.48 7.36 -11.00
N GLY A 11 -27.16 7.61 -11.03
CA GLY A 11 -26.43 8.24 -9.94
C GLY A 11 -26.31 7.38 -8.66
N LEU A 12 -26.44 6.06 -8.79
CA LEU A 12 -26.31 5.11 -7.68
C LEU A 12 -24.86 4.60 -7.62
N ASN A 13 -24.17 4.91 -6.52
CA ASN A 13 -22.80 4.41 -6.29
C ASN A 13 -22.83 2.99 -5.72
N PHE A 14 -21.89 2.15 -6.17
CA PHE A 14 -21.65 0.84 -5.56
C PHE A 14 -21.13 0.99 -4.14
N SER A 15 -21.54 0.09 -3.24
CA SER A 15 -20.81 -0.09 -1.98
C SER A 15 -19.41 -0.65 -2.26
N ASP A 16 -18.46 -0.44 -1.36
CA ASP A 16 -17.11 -0.97 -1.55
C ASP A 16 -17.10 -2.51 -1.63
N GLU A 17 -18.00 -3.18 -0.92
CA GLU A 17 -18.20 -4.63 -1.04
C GLU A 17 -18.67 -5.04 -2.45
N GLU A 18 -19.58 -4.28 -3.05
CA GLU A 18 -20.04 -4.56 -4.42
C GLU A 18 -18.93 -4.29 -5.47
N LYS A 19 -18.14 -3.22 -5.29
CA LYS A 19 -16.98 -2.93 -6.16
C LYS A 19 -15.94 -4.05 -6.10
N ILE A 20 -15.63 -4.52 -4.89
CA ILE A 20 -14.71 -5.66 -4.67
C ILE A 20 -15.26 -6.93 -5.34
N LYS A 21 -16.54 -7.23 -5.15
CA LYS A 21 -17.16 -8.40 -5.78
C LYS A 21 -17.10 -8.33 -7.31
N LEU A 22 -17.37 -7.15 -7.88
CA LEU A 22 -17.29 -6.92 -9.32
C LEU A 22 -15.85 -7.06 -9.83
N PHE A 23 -14.89 -6.51 -9.10
CA PHE A 23 -13.46 -6.64 -9.39
C PHE A 23 -13.02 -8.09 -9.42
N LEU A 24 -13.29 -8.86 -8.36
CA LEU A 24 -12.88 -10.27 -8.28
C LEU A 24 -13.48 -11.06 -9.45
N ALA A 25 -14.77 -10.85 -9.76
CA ALA A 25 -15.41 -11.52 -10.89
C ALA A 25 -14.70 -11.20 -12.23
N LYS A 26 -14.39 -9.93 -12.50
CA LYS A 26 -13.68 -9.51 -13.71
C LYS A 26 -12.25 -10.05 -13.76
N ALA A 27 -11.54 -10.01 -12.63
CA ALA A 27 -10.20 -10.53 -12.51
C ALA A 27 -10.15 -12.03 -12.81
N TYR A 28 -11.07 -12.83 -12.24
CA TYR A 28 -11.13 -14.27 -12.53
C TYR A 28 -11.49 -14.58 -13.98
N ILE A 29 -12.38 -13.80 -14.61
CA ILE A 29 -12.69 -13.97 -16.03
C ILE A 29 -11.43 -13.68 -16.86
N GLY A 30 -10.78 -12.53 -16.64
CA GLY A 30 -9.58 -12.16 -17.38
C GLY A 30 -8.40 -13.12 -17.15
N PHE A 31 -8.28 -13.67 -15.94
CA PHE A 31 -7.27 -14.69 -15.63
C PHE A 31 -7.59 -16.02 -16.32
N ALA A 32 -8.86 -16.41 -16.44
CA ALA A 32 -9.25 -17.62 -17.17
C ALA A 32 -8.97 -17.47 -18.68
N GLU A 33 -9.32 -16.33 -19.26
CA GLU A 33 -9.07 -16.03 -20.68
C GLU A 33 -7.56 -16.02 -21.01
N SER A 34 -6.72 -15.50 -20.11
CA SER A 34 -5.27 -15.49 -20.34
C SER A 34 -4.64 -16.88 -20.31
N ILE A 35 -5.24 -17.85 -19.59
CA ILE A 35 -4.80 -19.24 -19.57
C ILE A 35 -5.13 -19.97 -20.87
N GLU A 36 -6.29 -19.70 -21.48
CA GLU A 36 -6.69 -20.34 -22.74
C GLU A 36 -5.78 -19.94 -23.92
N LEU A 37 -5.13 -18.78 -23.82
CA LEU A 37 -4.38 -18.18 -24.93
C LEU A 37 -2.87 -18.45 -24.92
N ASP A 38 -2.19 -18.73 -23.80
CA ASP A 38 -0.76 -19.12 -23.84
C ASP A 38 -0.13 -19.59 -22.49
N ASN A 39 1.04 -20.23 -22.60
CA ASN A 39 1.96 -20.67 -21.53
C ASN A 39 2.67 -19.51 -20.80
N TYR A 40 1.92 -18.52 -20.30
CA TYR A 40 2.45 -17.28 -19.66
C TYR A 40 3.31 -17.47 -18.40
N LEU A 41 3.46 -18.71 -17.93
CA LEU A 41 4.30 -19.02 -16.79
C LEU A 41 5.39 -19.99 -17.23
N SER A 42 6.62 -19.49 -17.31
CA SER A 42 7.77 -20.36 -17.44
C SER A 42 7.85 -21.32 -16.23
N ALA A 43 8.58 -22.43 -16.39
CA ALA A 43 8.80 -23.35 -15.28
C ALA A 43 9.49 -22.67 -14.09
N GLU A 44 10.37 -21.69 -14.36
CA GLU A 44 11.05 -20.89 -13.34
C GLU A 44 10.06 -19.99 -12.57
N GLU A 45 9.23 -19.23 -13.29
CA GLU A 45 8.22 -18.35 -12.68
C GLU A 45 7.18 -19.14 -11.89
N PHE A 46 6.75 -20.28 -12.41
CA PHE A 46 5.85 -21.18 -11.69
C PHE A 46 6.45 -21.66 -10.37
N ASN A 47 7.71 -22.13 -10.40
CA ASN A 47 8.37 -22.60 -9.19
C ASN A 47 8.55 -21.47 -8.17
N ASN A 48 8.94 -20.28 -8.63
CA ASN A 48 9.05 -19.10 -7.78
C ASN A 48 7.72 -18.73 -7.14
N PHE A 49 6.63 -18.72 -7.92
CA PHE A 49 5.29 -18.47 -7.40
C PHE A 49 4.90 -19.52 -6.36
N CYS A 50 4.98 -20.82 -6.70
CA CYS A 50 4.61 -21.89 -5.78
C CYS A 50 5.41 -21.86 -4.48
N PHE A 51 6.71 -21.59 -4.55
CA PHE A 51 7.57 -21.48 -3.38
C PHE A 51 7.12 -20.36 -2.43
N ASN A 52 6.84 -19.18 -2.98
CA ASN A 52 6.44 -18.02 -2.17
C ASN A 52 4.96 -18.06 -1.73
N ALA A 53 4.09 -18.69 -2.51
CA ALA A 53 2.67 -18.86 -2.20
C ALA A 53 2.40 -20.10 -1.31
N GLY A 54 3.41 -20.92 -1.02
CA GLY A 54 3.26 -22.11 -0.17
C GLY A 54 2.55 -23.30 -0.84
N ILE A 55 2.58 -23.38 -2.16
CA ILE A 55 1.94 -24.47 -2.94
C ILE A 55 2.85 -25.69 -2.96
N LYS A 56 2.31 -26.85 -2.58
CA LYS A 56 3.02 -28.14 -2.69
C LYS A 56 3.11 -28.57 -4.16
N VAL A 57 4.31 -28.48 -4.72
CA VAL A 57 4.61 -28.89 -6.10
C VAL A 57 4.76 -30.40 -6.19
N VAL A 58 4.21 -31.01 -7.24
CA VAL A 58 4.35 -32.44 -7.56
C VAL A 58 5.19 -32.65 -8.83
N PRO A 59 5.83 -33.83 -9.03
CA PRO A 59 6.72 -34.08 -10.16
C PRO A 59 6.10 -33.79 -11.54
N GLU A 60 4.79 -33.97 -11.69
CA GLU A 60 4.04 -33.75 -12.92
C GLU A 60 4.12 -32.30 -13.40
N TYR A 61 4.31 -31.33 -12.49
CA TYR A 61 4.41 -29.91 -12.82
C TYR A 61 5.73 -29.53 -13.50
N PHE A 62 6.73 -30.41 -13.50
CA PHE A 62 7.99 -30.21 -14.22
C PHE A 62 7.93 -30.71 -15.67
N SER A 63 6.84 -31.37 -16.08
CA SER A 63 6.61 -31.77 -17.46
C SER A 63 6.55 -30.56 -18.40
N SER A 64 7.04 -30.71 -19.64
CA SER A 64 6.84 -29.71 -20.69
C SER A 64 5.37 -29.51 -21.06
N TYR A 65 4.51 -30.47 -20.71
CA TYR A 65 3.06 -30.46 -20.97
C TYR A 65 2.22 -30.05 -19.74
N ALA A 66 2.85 -29.57 -18.67
CA ALA A 66 2.12 -29.20 -17.45
C ALA A 66 1.29 -27.92 -17.65
N GLU A 67 0.00 -27.97 -17.29
CA GLU A 67 -0.93 -26.83 -17.28
C GLU A 67 -0.66 -25.88 -16.09
N ARG A 68 0.55 -25.33 -15.98
CA ARG A 68 1.00 -24.52 -14.84
C ARG A 68 0.09 -23.33 -14.53
N SER A 69 -0.33 -22.61 -15.56
CA SER A 69 -1.22 -21.45 -15.42
C SER A 69 -2.58 -21.84 -14.81
N LYS A 70 -3.09 -23.04 -15.12
CA LYS A 70 -4.32 -23.58 -14.54
C LYS A 70 -4.16 -23.91 -13.06
N VAL A 71 -3.02 -24.49 -12.66
CA VAL A 71 -2.71 -24.75 -11.25
C VAL A 71 -2.70 -23.44 -10.44
N VAL A 72 -2.10 -22.38 -10.98
CA VAL A 72 -2.11 -21.06 -10.36
C VAL A 72 -3.54 -20.51 -10.26
N PHE A 73 -4.33 -20.59 -11.33
CA PHE A 73 -5.72 -20.13 -11.31
C PHE A 73 -6.60 -20.87 -10.30
N ASP A 74 -6.50 -22.20 -10.26
CA ASP A 74 -7.25 -23.02 -9.30
C ASP A 74 -6.87 -22.68 -7.86
N PHE A 75 -5.59 -22.36 -7.62
CA PHE A 75 -5.12 -21.85 -6.33
C PHE A 75 -5.73 -20.48 -5.99
N PHE A 76 -5.68 -19.50 -6.90
CA PHE A 76 -6.31 -18.20 -6.68
C PHE A 76 -7.80 -18.35 -6.36
N LYS A 77 -8.52 -19.14 -7.17
CA LYS A 77 -9.96 -19.39 -6.98
C LYS A 77 -10.30 -19.99 -5.62
N LYS A 78 -9.39 -20.81 -5.07
CA LYS A 78 -9.56 -21.45 -3.77
C LYS A 78 -9.21 -20.51 -2.61
N GLU A 79 -8.17 -19.70 -2.75
CA GLU A 79 -7.56 -18.96 -1.62
C GLU A 79 -7.95 -17.47 -1.58
N THR A 80 -8.53 -16.91 -2.64
CA THR A 80 -8.74 -15.45 -2.78
C THR A 80 -10.22 -15.07 -2.88
N ASN A 81 -10.94 -15.27 -1.77
CA ASN A 81 -12.35 -14.88 -1.62
C ASN A 81 -12.54 -13.41 -1.21
N ASP A 82 -11.46 -12.71 -0.88
CA ASP A 82 -11.43 -11.30 -0.51
C ASP A 82 -10.32 -10.55 -1.27
N LEU A 83 -10.45 -9.23 -1.32
CA LEU A 83 -9.53 -8.37 -2.06
C LEU A 83 -8.09 -8.48 -1.54
N ASN A 84 -7.88 -8.49 -0.22
CA ASN A 84 -6.54 -8.45 0.37
C ASN A 84 -5.77 -9.72 0.03
N ARG A 85 -6.40 -10.89 0.17
CA ARG A 85 -5.79 -12.15 -0.25
C ARG A 85 -5.51 -12.18 -1.75
N PHE A 86 -6.44 -11.68 -2.56
CA PHE A 86 -6.23 -11.59 -4.02
C PHE A 86 -4.98 -10.75 -4.33
N LEU A 87 -4.90 -9.52 -3.81
CA LEU A 87 -3.78 -8.60 -4.04
C LEU A 87 -2.46 -9.16 -3.52
N TYR A 88 -2.47 -9.85 -2.38
CA TYR A 88 -1.29 -10.50 -1.81
C TYR A 88 -0.73 -11.57 -2.76
N TYR A 89 -1.54 -12.55 -3.16
CA TYR A 89 -1.06 -13.61 -4.06
C TYR A 89 -0.78 -13.09 -5.46
N PHE A 90 -1.51 -12.07 -5.93
CA PHE A 90 -1.21 -11.41 -7.20
C PHE A 90 0.14 -10.68 -7.15
N THR A 91 0.48 -10.07 -6.01
CA THR A 91 1.81 -9.49 -5.78
C THR A 91 2.90 -10.55 -5.83
N ILE A 92 2.67 -11.74 -5.27
CA ILE A 92 3.61 -12.88 -5.38
C ILE A 92 3.77 -13.30 -6.84
N LEU A 93 2.68 -13.36 -7.61
CA LEU A 93 2.71 -13.68 -9.04
C LEU A 93 3.53 -12.67 -9.83
N LEU A 94 3.31 -11.37 -9.63
CA LEU A 94 4.09 -10.32 -10.30
C LEU A 94 5.59 -10.43 -9.98
N ASN A 95 5.93 -10.76 -8.74
CA ASN A 95 7.30 -10.92 -8.27
C ASN A 95 7.95 -12.25 -8.67
N ALA A 96 7.18 -13.21 -9.21
CA ALA A 96 7.72 -14.47 -9.71
C ALA A 96 8.45 -14.28 -11.06
N SER A 97 7.99 -13.32 -11.87
CA SER A 97 8.62 -12.87 -13.11
C SER A 97 9.81 -11.94 -12.85
N LYS A 98 10.73 -11.86 -13.81
CA LYS A 98 11.88 -10.94 -13.75
C LYS A 98 11.43 -9.47 -13.72
N THR A 99 12.24 -8.63 -13.08
CA THR A 99 12.05 -7.17 -13.07
C THR A 99 11.94 -6.62 -14.48
N ASN A 100 10.95 -5.77 -14.73
CA ASN A 100 10.66 -5.14 -16.03
C ASN A 100 10.32 -6.09 -17.20
N SER A 101 10.06 -7.37 -16.93
CA SER A 101 9.64 -8.35 -17.93
C SER A 101 8.32 -7.93 -18.63
N PRO A 102 8.15 -8.25 -19.93
CA PRO A 102 6.89 -8.03 -20.64
C PRO A 102 5.69 -8.65 -19.93
N GLU A 103 5.86 -9.83 -19.35
CA GLU A 103 4.84 -10.61 -18.64
C GLU A 103 4.38 -9.86 -17.39
N ARG A 104 5.32 -9.38 -16.55
CA ARG A 104 4.98 -8.56 -15.37
C ARG A 104 4.22 -7.31 -15.79
N LYS A 105 4.67 -6.61 -16.83
CA LYS A 105 4.00 -5.39 -17.34
C LYS A 105 2.60 -5.69 -17.88
N GLN A 106 2.40 -6.83 -18.51
CA GLN A 106 1.09 -7.26 -18.99
C GLN A 106 0.14 -7.54 -17.83
N TRP A 107 0.60 -8.24 -16.79
CA TRP A 107 -0.21 -8.47 -15.60
C TRP A 107 -0.55 -7.19 -14.83
N GLN A 108 0.40 -6.26 -14.71
CA GLN A 108 0.14 -4.94 -14.12
C GLN A 108 -0.94 -4.17 -14.90
N LYS A 109 -0.88 -4.19 -16.23
CA LYS A 109 -1.92 -3.59 -17.08
C LYS A 109 -3.27 -4.28 -16.91
N ALA A 110 -3.28 -5.62 -16.87
CA ALA A 110 -4.50 -6.41 -16.75
C ALA A 110 -5.22 -6.12 -15.43
N ILE A 111 -4.52 -6.20 -14.30
CA ILE A 111 -5.14 -5.92 -13.00
C ILE A 111 -5.59 -4.47 -12.87
N SER A 112 -4.82 -3.51 -13.41
CA SER A 112 -5.23 -2.09 -13.44
C SER A 112 -6.50 -1.90 -14.24
N PHE A 113 -6.61 -2.57 -15.39
CA PHE A 113 -7.81 -2.53 -16.21
C PHE A 113 -9.02 -3.08 -15.46
N TRP A 114 -8.90 -4.27 -14.84
CA TRP A 114 -10.00 -4.86 -14.06
C TRP A 114 -10.41 -4.02 -12.86
N ALA A 115 -9.44 -3.38 -12.19
CA ALA A 115 -9.68 -2.44 -11.10
C ALA A 115 -10.48 -1.24 -11.60
N SER A 116 -10.00 -0.57 -12.67
CA SER A 116 -10.64 0.63 -13.21
C SER A 116 -12.06 0.37 -13.68
N GLU A 117 -12.30 -0.78 -14.31
CA GLU A 117 -13.61 -1.24 -14.73
C GLU A 117 -14.55 -1.51 -13.55
N SER A 118 -14.01 -1.64 -12.34
CA SER A 118 -14.75 -1.93 -11.11
C SER A 118 -14.77 -0.75 -10.15
N GLU A 119 -14.39 0.45 -10.62
CA GLU A 119 -14.28 1.65 -9.81
C GLU A 119 -13.31 1.50 -8.61
N LEU A 120 -12.32 0.63 -8.77
CA LEU A 120 -11.16 0.50 -7.90
C LEU A 120 -9.93 1.09 -8.60
N ASP A 121 -8.95 1.52 -7.82
CA ASP A 121 -7.66 1.93 -8.33
C ASP A 121 -6.57 1.28 -7.47
N PHE A 122 -5.48 0.88 -8.11
CA PHE A 122 -4.38 0.19 -7.46
C PHE A 122 -3.08 0.92 -7.76
N GLU A 123 -2.26 1.09 -6.74
CA GLU A 123 -0.91 1.60 -6.91
C GLU A 123 0.11 0.47 -6.83
N PHE A 124 1.09 0.50 -7.74
CA PHE A 124 2.25 -0.37 -7.70
C PHE A 124 3.42 0.41 -7.12
N LEU A 125 3.92 -0.05 -5.98
CA LEU A 125 5.09 0.53 -5.35
C LEU A 125 6.29 -0.40 -5.51
N GLU A 126 7.44 0.17 -5.85
CA GLU A 126 8.69 -0.56 -6.08
C GLU A 126 9.51 -0.67 -4.78
N ASP A 127 10.05 -1.86 -4.51
CA ASP A 127 10.99 -2.16 -3.44
C ASP A 127 12.19 -2.90 -4.04
N GLY A 128 13.13 -2.12 -4.60
CA GLY A 128 14.22 -2.65 -5.40
C GLY A 128 13.71 -3.35 -6.66
N GLU A 129 13.92 -4.67 -6.75
CA GLU A 129 13.46 -5.50 -7.86
C GLU A 129 12.02 -6.01 -7.70
N LYS A 130 11.44 -5.82 -6.51
CA LYS A 130 10.09 -6.27 -6.16
C LYS A 130 9.08 -5.16 -6.34
N VAL A 131 7.82 -5.56 -6.52
CA VAL A 131 6.65 -4.67 -6.54
C VAL A 131 5.66 -5.12 -5.47
N PHE A 132 4.89 -4.20 -4.91
CA PHE A 132 3.71 -4.51 -4.11
C PHE A 132 2.53 -3.65 -4.52
N ILE A 133 1.31 -4.14 -4.26
CA ILE A 133 0.06 -3.51 -4.69
C ILE A 133 -0.65 -2.92 -3.47
N LEU A 134 -1.05 -1.66 -3.55
CA LEU A 134 -1.94 -1.03 -2.59
C LEU A 134 -3.33 -0.81 -3.21
N SER A 135 -4.39 -1.15 -2.48
CA SER A 135 -5.74 -0.66 -2.79
C SER A 135 -5.79 0.83 -2.49
N ARG A 136 -6.09 1.67 -3.49
CA ARG A 136 -6.16 3.12 -3.24
C ARG A 136 -7.37 3.46 -2.37
N GLY A 137 -7.11 4.21 -1.30
CA GLY A 137 -8.08 5.14 -0.71
C GLY A 137 -8.28 6.32 -1.66
N ALA A 138 -8.90 7.42 -1.22
CA ALA A 138 -9.19 8.54 -2.13
C ALA A 138 -7.93 8.99 -2.92
N LYS A 139 -7.95 8.78 -4.24
CA LYS A 139 -6.79 8.80 -5.15
C LYS A 139 -5.86 10.00 -4.94
N GLU A 140 -6.43 11.19 -4.81
CA GLU A 140 -5.71 12.44 -4.63
C GLU A 140 -5.00 12.53 -3.27
N LEU A 141 -5.59 11.91 -2.24
CA LEU A 141 -4.97 11.83 -0.91
C LEU A 141 -3.82 10.83 -0.91
N ASP A 142 -3.95 9.68 -1.57
CA ASP A 142 -2.87 8.70 -1.67
C ASP A 142 -1.67 9.27 -2.43
N ASP A 143 -1.88 9.87 -3.59
CA ASP A 143 -0.79 10.47 -4.36
C ASP A 143 -0.08 11.57 -3.56
N ALA A 144 -0.83 12.42 -2.85
CA ALA A 144 -0.30 13.55 -2.10
C ALA A 144 0.31 13.18 -0.74
N LEU A 145 -0.24 12.18 -0.05
CA LEU A 145 0.07 11.86 1.34
C LEU A 145 0.75 10.48 1.53
N VAL A 146 0.83 9.65 0.48
CA VAL A 146 1.54 8.37 0.53
C VAL A 146 2.69 8.36 -0.46
N SER A 147 2.39 8.44 -1.76
CA SER A 147 3.38 8.26 -2.83
C SER A 147 4.39 9.41 -2.85
N GLN A 148 3.93 10.65 -2.77
CA GLN A 148 4.81 11.83 -2.77
C GLN A 148 5.71 11.90 -1.52
N PRO A 149 5.20 11.72 -0.28
CA PRO A 149 6.06 11.63 0.91
C PRO A 149 7.06 10.48 0.82
N LEU A 150 6.66 9.30 0.34
CA LEU A 150 7.57 8.17 0.12
C LEU A 150 8.72 8.55 -0.82
N GLU A 151 8.42 9.18 -1.96
CA GLU A 151 9.45 9.65 -2.89
C GLU A 151 10.42 10.66 -2.24
N TRP A 152 9.88 11.61 -1.46
CA TRP A 152 10.70 12.63 -0.79
C TRP A 152 11.56 12.06 0.34
N LEU A 153 11.07 11.01 1.00
CA LEU A 153 11.83 10.29 2.02
C LEU A 153 13.08 9.61 1.46
N LYS A 154 13.28 9.48 0.14
CA LYS A 154 14.59 9.02 -0.39
C LYS A 154 15.78 9.88 0.08
N GLY A 155 15.55 11.14 0.47
CA GLY A 155 16.55 12.00 1.11
C GLY A 155 16.78 11.73 2.61
N TYR A 156 16.03 10.81 3.20
CA TYR A 156 15.96 10.43 4.62
C TYR A 156 15.93 8.89 4.70
N PRO A 157 17.07 8.20 4.49
CA PRO A 157 17.09 6.77 4.22
C PRO A 157 16.50 5.89 5.32
N LEU A 158 16.66 6.25 6.60
CA LEU A 158 16.10 5.48 7.70
C LEU A 158 14.58 5.63 7.76
N ALA A 159 14.10 6.85 7.59
CA ALA A 159 12.68 7.17 7.56
C ALA A 159 11.99 6.56 6.36
N HIS A 160 12.62 6.57 5.18
CA HIS A 160 12.14 5.86 3.98
C HIS A 160 11.91 4.38 4.26
N LYS A 161 12.91 3.72 4.86
CA LYS A 161 12.81 2.29 5.22
C LYS A 161 11.71 2.04 6.25
N ALA A 162 11.60 2.90 7.26
CA ALA A 162 10.56 2.80 8.29
C ALA A 162 9.16 3.01 7.70
N PHE A 163 9.01 3.95 6.77
CA PHE A 163 7.74 4.24 6.10
C PHE A 163 7.33 3.10 5.16
N ILE A 164 8.25 2.52 4.38
CA ILE A 164 7.98 1.30 3.59
C ILE A 164 7.50 0.16 4.49
N LYS A 165 8.15 -0.03 5.65
CA LYS A 165 7.70 -1.06 6.61
C LYS A 165 6.26 -0.78 7.06
N ALA A 166 5.95 0.46 7.46
CA ALA A 166 4.62 0.84 7.89
C ALA A 166 3.55 0.64 6.79
N LEU A 167 3.89 0.94 5.52
CA LEU A 167 3.01 0.69 4.37
C LEU A 167 2.76 -0.80 4.14
N LYS A 168 3.80 -1.64 4.31
CA LYS A 168 3.66 -3.09 4.23
C LYS A 168 2.75 -3.62 5.34
N ASP A 169 3.01 -3.20 6.58
CA ASP A 169 2.18 -3.59 7.73
C ASP A 169 0.72 -3.17 7.51
N TYR A 170 0.50 -1.94 7.03
CA TYR A 170 -0.82 -1.40 6.69
C TYR A 170 -1.53 -2.22 5.61
N SER A 171 -0.82 -2.59 4.53
CA SER A 171 -1.40 -3.36 3.43
C SER A 171 -1.90 -4.75 3.83
N SER A 172 -1.36 -5.30 4.92
CA SER A 172 -1.74 -6.60 5.49
C SER A 172 -2.53 -6.47 6.80
N ALA A 173 -3.02 -5.27 7.12
CA ALA A 173 -3.66 -5.00 8.40
C ALA A 173 -4.92 -5.85 8.61
N THR A 174 -5.06 -6.31 9.85
CA THR A 174 -6.23 -6.99 10.39
C THR A 174 -6.64 -6.29 11.69
N GLU A 175 -7.82 -6.59 12.21
CA GLU A 175 -8.23 -6.04 13.52
C GLU A 175 -7.25 -6.42 14.64
N GLU A 176 -6.68 -7.63 14.60
CA GLU A 176 -5.67 -8.09 15.56
C GLU A 176 -4.34 -7.36 15.43
N THR A 177 -4.01 -6.85 14.23
CA THR A 177 -2.72 -6.21 13.94
C THR A 177 -2.79 -4.68 13.88
N ALA A 178 -3.96 -4.08 14.13
CA ALA A 178 -4.18 -2.64 14.00
C ALA A 178 -3.25 -1.83 14.92
N SER A 179 -2.99 -2.31 16.15
CA SER A 179 -2.08 -1.64 17.09
C SER A 179 -0.63 -1.64 16.59
N GLU A 180 -0.15 -2.73 15.99
CA GLU A 180 1.20 -2.82 15.41
C GLU A 180 1.36 -1.91 14.19
N VAL A 181 0.32 -1.79 13.36
CA VAL A 181 0.33 -0.89 12.20
C VAL A 181 0.40 0.57 12.66
N ALA A 182 -0.42 0.95 13.64
CA ALA A 182 -0.39 2.29 14.23
C ALA A 182 1.00 2.64 14.82
N ASP A 183 1.61 1.73 15.59
CA ASP A 183 2.97 1.95 16.11
C ASP A 183 4.02 2.01 15.00
N SER A 184 3.85 1.26 13.91
CA SER A 184 4.77 1.33 12.76
C SER A 184 4.69 2.68 12.04
N LEU A 185 3.49 3.26 11.90
CA LEU A 185 3.30 4.63 11.42
C LEU A 185 3.96 5.67 12.35
N ARG A 186 3.79 5.52 13.67
CA ARG A 186 4.47 6.37 14.67
C ARG A 186 6.00 6.27 14.54
N LYS A 187 6.54 5.06 14.42
CA LYS A 187 7.98 4.82 14.25
C LYS A 187 8.51 5.45 12.97
N ALA A 188 7.75 5.38 11.87
CA ALA A 188 8.12 6.04 10.63
C ALA A 188 8.23 7.56 10.82
N LEU A 189 7.26 8.17 11.51
CA LEU A 189 7.27 9.60 11.79
C LEU A 189 8.40 10.01 12.75
N GLU A 190 8.63 9.22 13.81
CA GLU A 190 9.74 9.44 14.75
C GLU A 190 11.10 9.37 14.06
N THR A 191 11.30 8.36 13.21
CA THR A 191 12.54 8.19 12.44
C THR A 191 12.74 9.37 11.47
N PHE A 192 11.66 9.85 10.84
CA PHE A 192 11.71 11.06 10.02
C PHE A 192 12.14 12.28 10.83
N PHE A 193 11.58 12.52 12.02
CA PHE A 193 11.96 13.66 12.85
C PHE A 193 13.42 13.57 13.30
N GLN A 194 13.90 12.37 13.59
CA GLN A 194 15.29 12.13 13.92
C GLN A 194 16.25 12.53 12.80
N GLU A 195 16.00 12.08 11.57
CA GLU A 195 16.83 12.46 10.41
C GLU A 195 16.61 13.93 10.00
N PHE A 196 15.39 14.46 10.13
CA PHE A 196 15.03 15.82 9.72
C PHE A 196 15.69 16.88 10.59
N PHE A 197 15.61 16.71 11.92
CA PHE A 197 16.18 17.63 12.91
C PHE A 197 17.60 17.21 13.37
N ASN A 198 18.14 16.12 12.83
CA ASN A 198 19.45 15.57 13.17
C ASN A 198 19.62 15.36 14.69
N ASN A 199 18.68 14.64 15.29
CA ASN A 199 18.64 14.33 16.72
C ASN A 199 18.09 12.91 16.94
N SER A 200 18.23 12.32 18.12
CA SER A 200 17.79 10.96 18.47
C SER A 200 16.72 10.96 19.57
N LYS A 201 15.88 11.99 19.63
CA LYS A 201 14.78 12.09 20.60
C LYS A 201 13.62 11.18 20.19
N SER A 202 12.74 10.87 21.15
CA SER A 202 11.42 10.30 20.82
C SER A 202 10.49 11.39 20.28
N LEU A 203 9.46 10.98 19.54
CA LEU A 203 8.55 11.88 18.83
C LEU A 203 7.94 12.98 19.72
N GLU A 204 7.51 12.62 20.94
CA GLU A 204 6.92 13.57 21.90
C GLU A 204 7.88 14.68 22.36
N ASN A 205 9.19 14.46 22.21
CA ASN A 205 10.22 15.36 22.71
C ASN A 205 10.70 16.41 21.68
N TYR A 206 10.10 16.44 20.48
CA TYR A 206 10.43 17.40 19.40
C TYR A 206 9.64 18.71 19.44
N LYS A 207 8.80 18.94 20.47
CA LYS A 207 7.87 20.07 20.51
C LYS A 207 8.51 21.44 20.38
N SER A 208 9.70 21.61 20.94
CA SER A 208 10.46 22.85 20.76
C SER A 208 10.98 22.96 19.34
N GLU A 209 11.59 21.89 18.81
CA GLU A 209 12.25 21.86 17.51
C GLU A 209 11.29 22.15 16.36
N TYR A 210 10.16 21.45 16.28
CA TYR A 210 9.20 21.73 15.21
C TYR A 210 8.52 23.09 15.43
N GLY A 211 8.31 23.52 16.68
CA GLY A 211 7.74 24.84 16.96
C GLY A 211 8.65 25.98 16.47
N ASP A 212 9.94 25.90 16.78
CA ASP A 212 10.96 26.84 16.33
C ASP A 212 11.13 26.80 14.81
N TYR A 213 11.08 25.61 14.22
CA TYR A 213 11.16 25.42 12.76
C TYR A 213 9.99 26.05 12.03
N LEU A 214 8.74 25.85 12.49
CA LEU A 214 7.56 26.49 11.89
C LEU A 214 7.63 28.02 12.02
N LYS A 215 8.08 28.51 13.18
CA LYS A 215 8.25 29.94 13.42
C LYS A 215 9.32 30.55 12.51
N SER A 216 10.44 29.87 12.28
CA SER A 216 11.51 30.36 11.40
C SER A 216 11.07 30.46 9.94
N HIS A 217 10.08 29.66 9.52
CA HIS A 217 9.48 29.68 8.18
C HIS A 217 8.26 30.62 8.09
N GLY A 218 8.02 31.46 9.10
CA GLY A 218 6.94 32.45 9.07
C GLY A 218 5.54 31.85 9.11
N ILE A 219 5.39 30.60 9.58
CA ILE A 219 4.08 29.96 9.71
C ILE A 219 3.25 30.69 10.77
N PRO A 220 1.99 31.06 10.46
CA PRO A 220 1.11 31.71 11.43
C PRO A 220 0.94 30.89 12.71
N ALA A 221 0.87 31.57 13.85
CA ALA A 221 0.82 30.93 15.16
C ALA A 221 -0.38 29.99 15.32
N GLU A 222 -1.52 30.29 14.68
CA GLU A 222 -2.71 29.47 14.66
C GLU A 222 -2.44 28.11 14.00
N ILE A 223 -1.75 28.09 12.86
CA ILE A 223 -1.40 26.88 12.12
C ILE A 223 -0.31 26.10 12.86
N ALA A 224 0.70 26.78 13.42
CA ALA A 224 1.69 26.14 14.25
C ALA A 224 1.06 25.48 15.49
N ASN A 225 0.10 26.16 16.13
CA ASN A 225 -0.63 25.59 17.27
C ASN A 225 -1.53 24.42 16.87
N ASP A 226 -2.13 24.44 15.69
CA ASP A 226 -2.89 23.30 15.16
C ASP A 226 -1.98 22.09 14.93
N PHE A 227 -0.83 22.29 14.29
CA PHE A 227 0.18 21.26 14.09
C PHE A 227 0.67 20.66 15.43
N ASN A 228 0.87 21.50 16.44
CA ASN A 228 1.24 21.04 17.79
C ASN A 228 0.15 20.13 18.38
N LYS A 229 -1.12 20.54 18.28
CA LYS A 229 -2.26 19.74 18.78
C LYS A 229 -2.40 18.43 18.01
N LEU A 230 -2.21 18.47 16.69
CA LEU A 230 -2.22 17.29 15.83
C LEU A 230 -1.18 16.26 16.29
N LEU A 231 0.07 16.67 16.47
CA LEU A 231 1.15 15.80 16.93
C LEU A 231 0.95 15.32 18.36
N ASP A 232 0.46 16.18 19.27
CA ASP A 232 0.13 15.80 20.64
C ASP A 232 -0.96 14.71 20.63
N SER A 233 -2.05 14.90 19.88
CA SER A 233 -3.11 13.91 19.72
C SER A 233 -2.64 12.60 19.08
N PHE A 234 -1.83 12.68 18.03
CA PHE A 234 -1.24 11.51 17.36
C PHE A 234 -0.35 10.70 18.32
N THR A 235 0.50 11.37 19.09
CA THR A 235 1.42 10.71 20.03
C THR A 235 0.68 10.13 21.23
N ASN A 236 -0.33 10.86 21.75
CA ASN A 236 -1.20 10.37 22.81
C ASN A 236 -2.01 9.14 22.39
N TYR A 237 -2.55 9.15 21.16
CA TYR A 237 -3.24 7.99 20.61
C TYR A 237 -2.31 6.77 20.58
N ASN A 238 -1.11 6.91 20.00
CA ASN A 238 -0.18 5.80 19.93
C ASN A 238 0.28 5.31 21.31
N ASN A 239 0.51 6.21 22.27
CA ASN A 239 0.88 5.84 23.63
C ASN A 239 -0.21 5.02 24.34
N ASN A 240 -1.48 5.38 24.14
CA ASN A 240 -2.60 4.75 24.85
C ASN A 240 -3.16 3.50 24.15
N TYR A 241 -3.04 3.42 22.83
CA TYR A 241 -3.76 2.42 22.01
C TYR A 241 -2.85 1.54 21.14
N ALA A 242 -1.67 2.03 20.74
CA ALA A 242 -0.73 1.26 19.92
C ALA A 242 0.30 0.48 20.76
N LYS A 243 0.76 1.06 21.89
CA LYS A 243 1.71 0.39 22.82
C LYS A 243 1.09 -0.70 23.69
N HIS A 244 -0.23 -0.71 23.82
CA HIS A 244 -1.00 -1.70 24.56
C HIS A 244 -1.81 -2.51 23.55
N HIS A 245 -1.15 -3.47 22.89
CA HIS A 245 -1.72 -4.43 21.93
C HIS A 245 -3.16 -4.82 22.33
N ASP A 246 -4.13 -4.63 21.42
CA ASP A 246 -5.59 -4.93 21.55
C ASP A 246 -6.54 -3.73 21.73
N LYS A 247 -6.12 -2.48 21.44
CA LYS A 247 -7.01 -1.30 21.59
C LYS A 247 -7.14 -0.39 20.37
N SER A 248 -6.43 -0.65 19.28
CA SER A 248 -6.62 0.09 18.04
C SER A 248 -7.77 -0.49 17.21
N SER A 249 -8.12 0.16 16.11
CA SER A 249 -9.16 -0.28 15.17
C SER A 249 -8.67 -0.06 13.76
N ILE A 250 -8.96 -1.00 12.86
CA ILE A 250 -8.57 -0.88 11.46
C ILE A 250 -9.11 0.42 10.80
N ASN A 251 -10.27 0.89 11.27
CA ASN A 251 -10.96 2.07 10.77
C ASN A 251 -10.20 3.39 10.98
N VAL A 252 -9.21 3.44 11.89
CA VAL A 252 -8.42 4.65 12.14
C VAL A 252 -7.07 4.65 11.41
N LEU A 253 -6.67 3.53 10.82
CA LEU A 253 -5.32 3.38 10.28
C LEU A 253 -5.09 4.28 9.06
N GLU A 254 -6.08 4.43 8.19
CA GLU A 254 -6.00 5.34 7.03
C GLU A 254 -5.77 6.78 7.48
N TYR A 255 -6.53 7.23 8.49
CA TYR A 255 -6.36 8.55 9.07
C TYR A 255 -4.95 8.77 9.63
N LEU A 256 -4.39 7.79 10.34
CA LEU A 256 -3.02 7.85 10.87
C LEU A 256 -1.96 7.83 9.76
N LEU A 257 -2.19 7.06 8.70
CA LEU A 257 -1.34 7.01 7.51
C LEU A 257 -1.29 8.39 6.84
N TYR A 258 -2.46 8.97 6.57
CA TYR A 258 -2.57 10.31 5.98
C TYR A 258 -2.01 11.42 6.87
N GLN A 259 -2.15 11.33 8.20
CA GLN A 259 -1.47 12.27 9.09
C GLN A 259 0.05 12.17 9.01
N THR A 260 0.58 10.95 9.02
CA THR A 260 2.02 10.70 8.90
C THR A 260 2.56 11.30 7.61
N GLY A 261 1.89 11.01 6.49
CA GLY A 261 2.14 11.59 5.18
C GLY A 261 2.08 13.11 5.14
N ASN A 262 1.01 13.70 5.67
CA ASN A 262 0.79 15.13 5.69
C ASN A 262 1.86 15.88 6.50
N ILE A 263 2.27 15.34 7.65
CA ILE A 263 3.32 15.93 8.48
C ILE A 263 4.67 15.92 7.75
N ILE A 264 5.05 14.77 7.17
CA ILE A 264 6.28 14.64 6.37
C ILE A 264 6.25 15.63 5.21
N ARG A 265 5.13 15.67 4.48
CA ARG A 265 4.94 16.55 3.33
C ARG A 265 5.09 18.02 3.73
N PHE A 266 4.44 18.45 4.79
CA PHE A 266 4.49 19.84 5.23
C PHE A 266 5.91 20.27 5.59
N LEU A 267 6.60 19.51 6.44
CA LEU A 267 7.97 19.83 6.87
C LEU A 267 8.99 19.82 5.72
N ILE A 268 8.89 18.85 4.80
CA ILE A 268 9.77 18.82 3.62
C ILE A 268 9.47 19.97 2.65
N THR A 269 8.20 20.39 2.51
CA THR A 269 7.83 21.52 1.65
C THR A 269 8.51 22.79 2.14
N LEU A 270 8.44 23.08 3.43
CA LEU A 270 9.12 24.23 4.05
C LEU A 270 10.63 24.18 3.80
N LYS A 271 11.26 23.00 3.98
CA LYS A 271 12.70 22.83 3.74
C LYS A 271 13.12 23.02 2.27
N LYS A 272 12.20 22.82 1.32
CA LYS A 272 12.48 23.04 -0.10
C LYS A 272 12.46 24.54 -0.44
N GLU A 273 11.64 25.33 0.24
CA GLU A 273 11.62 26.78 0.10
C GLU A 273 12.94 27.42 0.57
N ASP A 274 13.63 26.83 1.56
CA ASP A 274 14.99 27.26 1.96
C ASP A 274 16.05 27.12 0.85
N LYS A 275 15.79 26.29 -0.18
CA LYS A 275 16.73 25.99 -1.26
C LYS A 275 16.42 26.70 -2.58
N SER A 276 15.33 27.48 -2.63
CA SER A 276 14.89 28.28 -3.79
C SER A 276 15.21 29.75 -3.62
#